data_AF-A0A7J4V8A7-F1
#
_entry.id   AF-A0A7J4V8A7-F1
#
_cell.length_a   1.000
_cell.length_b   1.000
_cell.length_c   1.000
_cell.angle_alpha   90.00
_cell.angle_beta   90.00
_cell.angle_gamma   90.00
#
_symmetry.space_group_name_H-M   'P 1'
#
loop_
_entity.id
_entity.type
_entity.pdbx_description
1 polymer ?
#
loop_
_entity_poly.entity_id
_entity_poly.type
_entity_poly.pdbx_seq_one_letter_code
_entity_poly.pdbx_strand_id
1 'polypeptide(L)' 'MHIAKRLPELVDDSAVRPSLLHGDFWSGNFMVASDGEAVLMDPAVYYGDRDTD' A
#
# COMPACT_ATOMS: atom_id res chain seq x y z
N MET A 1 17.21 -13.56 -11.44
CA MET A 1 17.55 -12.70 -10.26
C MET A 1 18.26 -11.41 -10.72
N HIS A 2 17.59 -10.54 -11.49
CA HIS A 2 18.21 -9.29 -11.99
C HIS A 2 17.31 -8.04 -11.86
N ILE A 3 15.98 -8.19 -11.77
CA ILE A 3 15.05 -7.03 -11.67
C ILE A 3 15.28 -6.23 -10.38
N ALA A 4 15.44 -6.88 -9.23
CA ALA A 4 15.66 -6.18 -7.96
C ALA A 4 16.90 -5.26 -7.97
N LYS A 5 17.94 -5.57 -8.76
CA LYS A 5 19.13 -4.72 -8.89
C LYS A 5 18.86 -3.42 -9.66
N ARG A 6 17.82 -3.41 -10.48
CA ARG A 6 17.39 -2.25 -11.27
C ARG A 6 16.39 -1.37 -10.55
N LEU A 7 16.03 -1.68 -9.30
CA LEU A 7 15.05 -0.93 -8.54
C LEU A 7 15.32 0.60 -8.53
N PRO A 8 16.57 1.08 -8.37
CA PRO A 8 16.86 2.52 -8.43
C PRO A 8 16.61 3.17 -9.80
N GLU A 9 16.57 2.38 -10.88
CA GLU A 9 16.25 2.86 -12.23
C GLU A 9 14.74 2.83 -12.52
N LEU A 10 14.00 2.01 -11.77
CA LEU A 10 12.58 1.71 -12.02
C LEU A 10 11.64 2.51 -11.12
N VAL A 11 12.13 2.96 -9.97
CA VAL A 11 11.34 3.69 -8.97
C VAL A 11 11.99 5.05 -8.76
N ASP A 12 11.27 6.11 -9.12
CA ASP A 12 11.62 7.49 -8.83
C ASP A 12 11.05 7.88 -7.46
N ASP A 13 11.90 7.96 -6.45
CA ASP A 13 11.51 8.32 -5.08
C ASP A 13 11.48 9.84 -4.84
N SER A 14 11.95 10.64 -5.79
CA SER A 14 12.16 12.09 -5.61
C SER A 14 10.86 12.89 -5.50
N ALA A 15 9.76 12.36 -6.04
CA ALA A 15 8.45 13.00 -6.03
C ALA A 15 7.49 12.45 -4.96
N VAL A 16 7.92 11.46 -4.16
CA VAL A 16 7.05 10.79 -3.20
C VAL A 16 6.63 11.75 -2.10
N ARG A 17 5.31 11.84 -1.90
CA ARG A 17 4.71 12.56 -0.76
C ARG A 17 4.22 11.53 0.25
N PRO A 18 4.73 11.53 1.50
CA PRO A 18 4.32 10.57 2.50
C PRO A 18 2.80 10.58 2.70
N SER A 19 2.19 9.41 2.53
CA SER A 19 0.77 9.17 2.77
C SER A 19 0.62 8.11 3.85
N LEU A 20 -0.44 8.20 4.66
CA LEU A 20 -0.76 7.16 5.65
C LEU A 20 -1.32 5.95 4.92
N LEU A 21 -0.65 4.80 5.05
CA LEU A 21 -0.98 3.56 4.35
C LEU A 21 -1.55 2.53 5.33
N HIS A 22 -2.44 1.67 4.84
CA HIS A 22 -2.83 0.41 5.48
C HIS A 22 -1.62 -0.54 5.57
N GLY A 23 -0.83 -0.64 4.50
CA GLY A 23 0.43 -1.38 4.44
C GLY A 23 0.30 -2.90 4.29
N ASP A 24 -0.92 -3.40 4.14
CA ASP A 24 -1.25 -4.82 3.87
C ASP A 24 -2.63 -4.90 3.19
N PHE A 25 -2.85 -4.11 2.14
CA PHE A 25 -4.18 -4.01 1.53
C PHE A 25 -4.41 -5.08 0.46
N TRP A 26 -5.26 -6.07 0.77
CA TRP A 26 -5.69 -7.11 -0.16
C TRP A 26 -7.07 -7.65 0.25
N SER A 27 -7.67 -8.52 -0.57
CA SER A 27 -9.04 -8.99 -0.37
C SER A 27 -9.30 -9.73 0.96
N GLY A 28 -8.25 -10.25 1.62
CA GLY A 28 -8.37 -10.87 2.95
C GLY A 28 -8.53 -9.87 4.09
N ASN A 29 -8.09 -8.63 3.87
CA ASN A 29 -8.08 -7.54 4.85
C ASN A 29 -9.19 -6.49 4.56
N PHE A 30 -10.15 -6.84 3.70
CA PHE A 30 -11.29 -6.01 3.31
C PHE A 30 -12.60 -6.78 3.48
N MET A 31 -13.60 -6.11 4.06
CA MET A 31 -14.97 -6.63 4.17
C MET A 31 -15.99 -5.52 3.88
N VAL A 32 -17.21 -5.93 3.54
CA VAL A 32 -18.37 -5.04 3.44
C VAL A 32 -19.27 -5.30 4.64
N ALA A 33 -19.51 -4.26 5.44
CA ALA A 33 -20.40 -4.32 6.59
C ALA A 33 -21.86 -4.50 6.16
N SER A 34 -22.74 -4.80 7.11
CA SER A 34 -24.17 -5.05 6.83
C SER A 34 -24.92 -3.83 6.29
N ASP A 35 -24.40 -2.62 6.52
CA ASP A 35 -24.91 -1.36 5.99
C ASP A 35 -24.34 -1.00 4.61
N GLY A 36 -23.44 -1.83 4.07
CA GLY A 36 -22.79 -1.62 2.78
C GLY A 36 -21.47 -0.86 2.85
N GLU A 37 -21.02 -0.45 4.03
CA GLU A 37 -19.77 0.29 4.17
C GLU A 37 -18.54 -0.62 4.07
N ALA A 38 -17.48 -0.09 3.46
CA ALA A 38 -16.19 -0.75 3.39
C ALA A 38 -15.47 -0.73 4.75
N VAL A 39 -14.97 -1.88 5.18
CA VAL A 39 -14.19 -2.03 6.40
C VAL A 39 -12.83 -2.62 6.07
N LEU A 40 -11.77 -1.94 6.52
CA LEU A 40 -10.39 -2.41 6.45
C LEU A 40 -9.96 -2.98 7.80
N MET A 41 -9.18 -4.06 7.77
CA MET A 41 -8.77 -4.81 8.96
C MET A 41 -7.31 -5.24 8.87
N ASP A 42 -6.70 -5.56 10.00
CA ASP A 42 -5.33 -6.06 10.12
C ASP A 42 -4.27 -5.19 9.41
N PRO A 43 -4.14 -3.89 9.78
CA PRO A 43 -3.21 -3.01 9.11
C PRO A 43 -1.77 -3.19 9.60
N ALA A 44 -0.83 -2.94 8.69
CA ALA A 44 0.60 -2.80 8.95
C ALA A 44 1.03 -1.34 8.71
N VAL A 45 0.37 -0.40 9.42
CA VAL A 45 0.41 1.04 9.12
C VAL A 45 1.82 1.65 9.07
N TYR A 46 2.10 2.39 8.00
CA TYR A 46 3.28 3.26 7.90
C TYR A 46 3.03 4.46 6.98
N TYR A 47 3.94 5.43 6.98
CA TYR A 47 3.97 6.50 6.00
C TYR A 47 4.85 6.11 4.82
N GLY A 48 4.29 6.10 3.62
CA GLY A 48 4.99 5.66 2.41
C GLY A 48 4.48 6.32 1.15
N ASP A 49 4.88 5.75 0.01
CA ASP A 49 4.33 6.11 -1.29
C ASP A 49 2.91 5.55 -1.42
N ARG A 50 1.95 6.39 -1.79
CA ARG A 50 0.54 6.03 -1.93
C ARG A 50 0.29 4.97 -3.00
N ASP A 51 1.23 4.76 -3.92
CA ASP A 51 1.09 3.76 -4.98
C ASP A 51 1.41 2.32 -4.49
N THR A 52 1.80 2.14 -3.22
CA THR A 52 2.10 0.82 -2.64
C THR A 52 0.92 0.16 -1.92
N ASP A 53 -0.21 0.86 -1.77
CA ASP A 53 -1.52 0.33 -1.35
C ASP A 53 -2.54 0.55 -2.49
#